data_AF-A0A933FYU0-F1
#
_entry.id   AF-A0A933FYU0-F1
#
_cell.length_a   1.000
_cell.length_b   1.000
_cell.length_c   1.000
_cell.angle_alpha   90.00
_cell.angle_beta   90.00
_cell.angle_gamma   90.00
#
_symmetry.space_group_name_H-M   'P 1'
#
loop_
_entity.id
_entity.type
_entity.pdbx_description
1 polymer ?
#
loop_
_entity_poly.entity_id
_entity_poly.type
_entity_poly.pdbx_seq_one_letter_code
_entity_poly.pdbx_strand_id
1 'polypeptide(L)'
;MGRFAEALERAARKTDAELASEISSLTRLKDDEINALFPTKPDKEKLLKLLDIVNAATDENNKILELKTNIEDVAGAVVKIVKFLV
;
A
#
# COMPACT_ATOMS: atom_id res chain seq x y z
N MET A 1 -3.29 -27.96 15.30
CA MET A 1 -2.88 -26.54 15.22
C MET A 1 -2.44 -26.10 16.61
N GLY A 2 -1.26 -25.49 16.74
CA GLY A 2 -0.67 -25.16 18.05
C GLY A 2 -1.36 -23.96 18.72
N ARG A 3 -1.40 -23.94 20.06
CA ARG A 3 -2.02 -22.92 20.93
C ARG A 3 -1.65 -21.46 20.59
N PHE A 4 -0.54 -21.23 19.88
CA PHE A 4 -0.07 -19.90 19.49
C PHE A 4 -0.50 -19.49 18.07
N ALA A 5 -0.97 -20.42 17.24
CA ALA A 5 -1.32 -20.15 15.84
C ALA A 5 -2.48 -19.14 15.73
N GLU A 6 -3.53 -19.33 16.53
CA GLU A 6 -4.68 -18.41 16.54
C GLU A 6 -4.30 -17.01 17.06
N ALA A 7 -3.37 -16.94 18.02
CA ALA A 7 -2.87 -15.67 18.54
C ALA A 7 -2.02 -14.94 17.48
N LEU A 8 -1.16 -15.66 16.76
CA LEU A 8 -0.37 -15.12 15.66
C LEU A 8 -1.24 -14.65 14.49
N GLU A 9 -2.27 -15.42 14.13
CA GLU A 9 -3.18 -15.06 13.05
C GLU A 9 -4.04 -13.83 13.39
N ARG A 10 -4.50 -13.71 14.65
CA ARG A 10 -5.18 -12.50 15.14
C ARG A 10 -4.26 -11.29 15.14
N ALA A 11 -3.00 -11.45 15.55
CA ALA A 11 -2.02 -10.36 15.54
C ALA A 11 -1.74 -9.89 14.11
N ALA A 12 -1.52 -10.82 13.18
CA ALA A 12 -1.31 -10.52 11.76
C ALA A 12 -2.50 -9.73 11.17
N ARG A 13 -3.73 -10.24 11.37
CA ARG A 13 -4.95 -9.55 10.91
C ARG A 13 -5.09 -8.14 11.47
N LYS A 14 -4.79 -7.95 12.75
CA LYS A 14 -4.88 -6.63 13.39
C LYS A 14 -3.87 -5.66 12.77
N THR A 15 -2.62 -6.08 12.63
CA THR A 15 -1.57 -5.26 11.99
C THR A 15 -1.89 -4.93 10.54
N ASP A 16 -2.43 -5.88 9.78
CA ASP A 16 -2.83 -5.67 8.38
C ASP A 16 -4.00 -4.69 8.24
N ALA A 17 -4.93 -4.71 9.20
CA ALA A 17 -6.05 -3.77 9.26
C ALA A 17 -5.58 -2.36 9.63
N GLU A 18 -4.73 -2.23 10.66
CA GLU A 18 -4.13 -0.95 11.05
C GLU A 18 -3.37 -0.32 9.88
N LEU A 19 -2.62 -1.12 9.11
CA LEU A 19 -1.92 -0.66 7.91
C LEU A 19 -2.88 -0.15 6.82
N ALA A 20 -4.02 -0.81 6.63
CA ALA A 20 -5.01 -0.37 5.64
C ALA A 20 -5.67 0.95 6.05
N SER A 21 -5.97 1.14 7.34
CA SER A 21 -6.56 2.38 7.85
C SER A 21 -5.62 3.59 7.77
N GLU A 22 -4.32 3.39 7.97
CA GLU A 22 -3.33 4.46 7.76
C GLU A 22 -3.27 4.87 6.29
N ILE A 23 -3.29 3.89 5.37
CA ILE A 23 -3.28 4.14 3.93
C ILE A 23 -4.58 4.83 3.48
N SER A 24 -5.73 4.44 4.00
CA SER A 24 -7.01 5.08 3.67
C SER A 24 -7.05 6.53 4.14
N SER A 25 -6.41 6.86 5.25
CA SER A 25 -6.26 8.24 5.74
C SER A 25 -5.42 9.13 4.83
N LEU A 26 -4.54 8.54 4.00
CA LEU A 26 -3.67 9.25 3.06
C LEU A 26 -4.22 9.30 1.63
N THR A 27 -5.34 8.62 1.35
CA THR A 27 -5.87 8.47 -0.01
C THR A 27 -7.38 8.63 -0.04
N ARG A 28 -7.99 8.55 -1.22
CA ARG A 28 -9.45 8.46 -1.37
C ARG A 28 -9.97 7.02 -1.33
N LEU A 29 -9.07 6.04 -1.19
CA LEU A 29 -9.41 4.62 -1.16
C LEU A 29 -9.88 4.25 0.25
N LYS A 30 -10.94 3.46 0.34
CA LYS A 30 -11.41 2.87 1.59
C LYS A 30 -10.59 1.63 1.94
N ASP A 31 -10.60 1.28 3.22
CA ASP A 31 -9.91 0.11 3.77
C ASP A 31 -10.24 -1.19 3.02
N ASP A 32 -11.52 -1.42 2.69
CA ASP A 32 -11.98 -2.58 1.91
C ASP A 32 -11.39 -2.60 0.49
N GLU A 33 -11.28 -1.43 -0.15
CA GLU A 33 -10.72 -1.27 -1.50
C GLU A 33 -9.21 -1.53 -1.50
N ILE A 34 -8.52 -1.04 -0.46
CA ILE A 34 -7.08 -1.30 -0.26
C ILE A 34 -6.84 -2.80 -0.05
N ASN A 35 -7.64 -3.46 0.79
CA ASN A 35 -7.50 -4.89 1.04
C ASN A 35 -7.84 -5.74 -0.22
N ALA A 36 -8.76 -5.28 -1.07
CA ALA A 36 -9.08 -5.96 -2.32
C ALA A 36 -7.96 -5.81 -3.38
N LEU A 37 -7.36 -4.62 -3.49
CA LEU A 37 -6.30 -4.34 -4.47
C LEU A 37 -4.92 -4.86 -4.01
N PHE A 38 -4.68 -4.80 -2.71
CA PHE A 38 -3.41 -5.13 -2.05
C PHE A 38 -3.66 -6.09 -0.89
N PRO A 39 -4.00 -7.37 -1.17
CA PRO A 39 -4.38 -8.34 -0.15
C PRO A 39 -3.19 -8.78 0.71
N THR A 40 -1.97 -8.64 0.20
CA THR A 40 -0.76 -9.07 0.89
C THR A 40 -0.03 -7.87 1.51
N LYS A 41 0.65 -8.10 2.64
CA LYS A 41 1.52 -7.10 3.26
C LYS A 41 2.58 -6.51 2.30
N PRO A 42 3.35 -7.31 1.52
CA PRO A 42 4.33 -6.73 0.59
C PRO A 42 3.70 -5.89 -0.53
N ASP A 43 2.47 -6.20 -0.94
CA ASP A 43 1.71 -5.35 -1.86
C ASP A 43 1.35 -4.00 -1.23
N LYS A 44 0.90 -3.99 0.03
CA LYS A 44 0.62 -2.75 0.79
C LYS A 44 1.87 -1.91 1.03
N GLU A 45 3.02 -2.53 1.25
CA GLU A 45 4.30 -1.81 1.39
C GLU A 45 4.71 -1.09 0.10
N LYS A 46 4.46 -1.70 -1.07
CA LYS A 46 4.69 -1.05 -2.37
C LYS A 46 3.75 0.14 -2.59
N LEU A 47 2.50 0.02 -2.15
CA LEU A 47 1.56 1.14 -2.16
C LEU A 47 2.04 2.29 -1.26
N LEU A 48 2.53 1.99 -0.06
CA LEU A 48 3.10 3.01 0.83
C LEU A 48 4.29 3.73 0.21
N LYS A 49 5.23 3.00 -0.39
CA LYS A 49 6.36 3.62 -1.12
C LYS A 49 5.87 4.56 -2.22
N LEU A 50 4.86 4.14 -2.99
CA LEU A 50 4.27 4.99 -4.03
C LEU A 50 3.65 6.27 -3.45
N LEU A 51 2.90 6.14 -2.36
CA LEU A 51 2.28 7.27 -1.68
C LEU A 51 3.30 8.23 -1.07
N ASP A 52 4.39 7.71 -0.51
CA ASP A 52 5.48 8.52 0.04
C ASP A 52 6.12 9.40 -1.04
N ILE A 53 6.41 8.81 -2.21
CA ILE A 53 6.95 9.55 -3.37
C ILE A 53 5.97 10.61 -3.88
N VAL A 54 4.69 10.29 -3.97
CA VAL A 54 3.66 11.21 -4.50
C VAL A 54 3.33 12.32 -3.51
N ASN A 55 3.29 12.02 -2.21
CA ASN A 55 2.99 12.98 -1.14
C ASN A 55 4.24 13.75 -0.64
N ALA A 56 5.44 13.38 -1.08
CA ALA A 56 6.66 14.12 -0.76
C ALA A 56 6.48 15.61 -1.05
N ALA A 57 6.93 16.44 -0.11
CA ALA A 57 6.90 17.90 -0.22
C ALA A 57 8.04 18.41 -1.15
N THR A 58 8.01 17.97 -2.41
CA THR A 58 8.98 18.33 -3.46
C THR A 58 8.27 18.66 -4.76
N ASP A 59 8.97 19.29 -5.71
CA ASP A 59 8.45 19.58 -7.05
C ASP A 59 8.13 18.32 -7.86
N GLU A 60 7.20 18.46 -8.81
CA GLU A 60 6.68 17.37 -9.64
C GLU A 60 7.78 16.62 -10.43
N ASN A 61 8.80 17.34 -10.91
CA ASN A 61 9.94 16.73 -11.62
C ASN A 61 10.72 15.76 -10.73
N ASN A 62 10.91 16.09 -9.45
CA ASN A 62 11.59 15.20 -8.51
C ASN A 62 10.73 13.98 -8.19
N LYS A 63 9.40 14.14 -8.06
CA LYS A 63 8.48 13.01 -7.90
C LYS A 63 8.56 12.05 -9.07
N ILE A 64 8.58 12.57 -10.30
CA ILE A 64 8.72 11.76 -11.51
C ILE A 64 10.07 11.03 -11.53
N LEU A 65 11.16 11.69 -11.12
CA LEU A 65 12.48 11.08 -11.03
C LEU A 65 12.49 9.95 -10.01
N GLU A 66 11.97 10.19 -8.81
CA GLU A 66 11.87 9.19 -7.72
C GLU A 66 11.01 7.99 -8.14
N LEU A 67 9.90 8.22 -8.85
CA LEU A 67 9.08 7.16 -9.42
C LEU A 67 9.85 6.33 -10.44
N LYS A 68 10.64 6.97 -11.30
CA LYS A 68 11.49 6.26 -12.29
C LYS A 68 12.56 5.43 -11.60
N THR A 69 13.20 5.97 -10.57
CA THR A 69 14.24 5.29 -9.79
C THR A 69 13.69 4.07 -9.06
N ASN A 70 12.45 4.13 -8.57
CA ASN A 70 11.81 3.06 -7.81
C ASN A 70 10.82 2.24 -8.65
N ILE A 71 10.85 2.36 -9.98
CA ILE A 71 9.77 1.86 -10.85
C ILE A 71 9.58 0.34 -10.74
N GLU A 72 10.66 -0.43 -10.55
CA GLU A 72 10.59 -1.88 -10.41
C GLU A 72 9.78 -2.32 -9.18
N ASP A 73 9.84 -1.53 -8.10
CA ASP A 73 9.09 -1.77 -6.87
C ASP A 73 7.65 -1.26 -6.94
N VAL A 74 7.43 -0.09 -7.54
CA VAL A 74 6.12 0.60 -7.48
C VAL A 74 5.23 0.38 -8.71
N ALA A 75 5.77 -0.07 -9.85
CA ALA A 75 5.01 -0.23 -11.09
C ALA A 75 3.77 -1.13 -10.92
N GLY A 76 3.90 -2.22 -10.16
CA GLY A 76 2.78 -3.11 -9.86
C GLY A 76 1.65 -2.39 -9.12
N ALA A 77 1.98 -1.51 -8.18
CA ALA A 77 1.00 -0.73 -7.43
C ALA A 77 0.35 0.33 -8.32
N VAL A 78 1.12 1.03 -9.15
CA VAL A 78 0.61 2.01 -10.12
C VAL A 78 -0.40 1.36 -11.06
N VAL A 79 -0.08 0.20 -11.64
CA VAL A 79 -1.00 -0.51 -12.55
C VAL A 79 -2.29 -0.90 -11.86
N LYS A 80 -2.23 -1.40 -10.61
CA LYS A 80 -3.42 -1.77 -9.83
C LYS A 80 -4.32 -0.58 -9.55
N ILE A 81 -3.75 0.56 -9.16
CA ILE A 81 -4.52 1.79 -8.90
C ILE A 81 -5.16 2.29 -10.18
N VAL A 82 -4.41 2.36 -11.28
CA VAL A 82 -4.96 2.83 -12.57
C VAL A 82 -6.09 1.91 -13.03
N LYS A 83 -5.94 0.58 -12.92
CA LYS A 83 -7.02 -0.37 -13.22
C LYS A 83 -8.26 -0.22 -12.33
N PHE A 84 -8.11 0.31 -11.13
CA PHE A 84 -9.23 0.56 -10.23
C PHE A 84 -9.99 1.86 -10.60
N LEU A 85 -9.29 2.83 -11.19
CA LEU A 85 -9.85 4.12 -11.57
C LEU A 85 -10.58 4.11 -12.93
N VAL A 86 -10.26 3.16 -13.82
CA VAL A 86 -10.88 3.01 -15.16
C VAL A 86 -11.86 1.86 -15.20
#